data_AF-A0A7C5R7T2-F1
#
_entry.id   AF-A0A7C5R7T2-F1
#
_cell.length_a   1.000
_cell.length_b   1.000
_cell.length_c   1.000
_cell.angle_alpha   90.00
_cell.angle_beta   90.00
_cell.angle_gamma   90.00
#
_symmetry.space_group_name_H-M   'P 1'
#
loop_
_entity.id
_entity.type
_entity.pdbx_description
1 polymer ?
#
loop_
_entity_poly.entity_id
_entity_poly.type
_entity_poly.pdbx_seq_one_letter_code
_entity_poly.pdbx_strand_id
1 'polypeptide(L)'
;MLHIPWIPLFAMLVSLMAMLIQLVFGMLAQKRAEAETDRQIAETKKQEKLHILDAEETYKREVREWGRSVVKSMAYAQQLCKTDPQTFVTSDYALECGATVAKLRGALDMAKWLFPNLAVPSREDAEWNADSQRQLSALETILHAYHVLDTVKAGDGKSRDRAVKNLRNLRKRFVSEMRAAVDPHVRGEDIENLIAEVKEEIQTEKQDQTNPDKMERDSAAKSPRRTDRDLGNAPVFRK
;
A
#
# COMPACT_ATOMS: atom_id res chain seq x y z
N MET A 1 69.18 -51.58 -21.35
CA MET A 1 68.45 -51.35 -20.08
C MET A 1 68.25 -49.86 -19.91
N LEU A 2 67.05 -49.34 -20.22
CA LEU A 2 66.71 -47.94 -19.96
C LEU A 2 66.34 -47.81 -18.48
N HIS A 3 67.20 -47.17 -17.68
CA HIS A 3 66.84 -46.74 -16.34
C HIS A 3 65.88 -45.56 -16.46
N ILE A 4 64.58 -45.84 -16.38
CA ILE A 4 63.55 -44.81 -16.27
C ILE A 4 63.74 -44.14 -14.89
N PRO A 5 63.95 -42.82 -14.82
CA PRO A 5 64.16 -42.12 -13.55
C PRO A 5 62.82 -42.03 -12.82
N TRP A 6 62.62 -42.89 -11.83
CA TRP A 6 61.37 -43.02 -11.07
C TRP A 6 61.09 -41.84 -10.13
N ILE A 7 62.16 -41.20 -9.64
CA ILE A 7 62.11 -40.09 -8.68
C ILE A 7 61.42 -38.82 -9.25
N PRO A 8 61.78 -38.30 -10.44
CA PRO A 8 61.10 -37.13 -11.00
C PRO A 8 59.63 -37.41 -11.37
N LEU A 9 59.31 -38.63 -11.78
CA LEU A 9 57.93 -39.06 -12.04
C LEU A 9 57.08 -39.02 -10.77
N PHE A 10 57.61 -39.52 -9.65
CA PHE A 10 56.93 -39.47 -8.36
C PHE A 10 56.72 -38.04 -7.87
N ALA A 11 57.76 -37.18 -7.97
CA ALA A 11 57.66 -35.77 -7.58
C ALA A 11 56.60 -35.01 -8.41
N MET A 12 56.56 -35.27 -9.72
CA MET A 12 55.56 -34.67 -10.60
C MET A 12 54.14 -35.13 -10.24
N LEU A 13 53.96 -36.40 -9.91
CA LEU A 13 52.67 -36.98 -9.52
C LEU A 13 52.17 -36.40 -8.18
N VAL A 14 53.06 -36.24 -7.19
CA VAL A 14 52.72 -35.60 -5.91
C VAL A 14 52.34 -34.12 -6.10
N SER A 15 53.06 -33.38 -6.94
CA SER A 15 52.72 -31.98 -7.25
C SER A 15 51.36 -31.86 -7.94
N LEU A 16 51.05 -32.78 -8.86
CA LEU A 16 49.78 -32.80 -9.58
C LEU A 16 48.63 -33.13 -8.61
N MET A 17 48.83 -34.09 -7.71
CA MET A 17 47.87 -34.40 -6.65
C MET A 17 47.66 -33.22 -5.68
N ALA A 18 48.72 -32.51 -5.30
CA ALA A 18 48.60 -31.32 -4.45
C ALA A 18 47.79 -30.20 -5.11
N MET A 19 48.02 -29.95 -6.41
CA MET A 19 47.25 -28.97 -7.18
C MET A 19 45.78 -29.38 -7.32
N LEU A 20 45.51 -30.68 -7.52
CA LEU A 20 44.15 -31.21 -7.62
C LEU A 20 43.40 -31.07 -6.29
N ILE A 21 44.07 -31.36 -5.17
CA ILE A 21 43.52 -31.17 -3.82
C ILE A 21 43.21 -29.69 -3.57
N GLN A 22 44.12 -28.77 -3.90
CA GLN A 22 43.89 -27.32 -3.77
C GLN A 22 42.71 -26.84 -4.61
N LEU A 23 42.56 -27.35 -5.84
CA LEU A 23 41.44 -27.03 -6.72
C LEU A 23 40.11 -27.50 -6.13
N VAL A 24 40.06 -28.74 -5.61
CA VAL A 24 38.85 -29.28 -4.97
C VAL A 24 38.47 -28.48 -3.73
N PHE A 25 39.43 -28.11 -2.87
CA PHE A 25 39.15 -27.27 -1.71
C PHE A 25 38.70 -25.86 -2.09
N GLY A 26 39.29 -25.27 -3.13
CA GLY A 26 38.85 -23.97 -3.68
C GLY A 26 37.40 -24.01 -4.17
N MET A 27 37.04 -25.03 -4.95
CA MET A 27 35.66 -25.22 -5.43
C MET A 27 34.67 -25.46 -4.27
N LEU A 28 35.05 -26.23 -3.25
CA LEU A 28 34.20 -26.46 -2.08
C LEU A 28 34.02 -25.19 -1.23
N ALA A 29 35.06 -24.37 -1.09
CA ALA A 29 34.99 -23.09 -0.40
C ALA A 29 34.07 -22.10 -1.13
N GLN A 30 34.18 -22.04 -2.46
CA GLN A 30 33.30 -21.21 -3.29
C GLN A 30 31.83 -21.65 -3.19
N LYS A 31 31.55 -22.96 -3.26
CA LYS A 31 30.19 -23.49 -3.08
C LYS A 31 29.61 -23.20 -1.70
N ARG A 32 30.44 -23.20 -0.64
CA ARG A 32 30.00 -22.80 0.71
C ARG A 32 29.70 -21.31 0.76
N ALA A 33 30.54 -20.47 0.18
CA ALA A 33 30.31 -19.03 0.12
C ALA A 33 29.01 -18.71 -0.64
N GLU A 34 28.77 -19.35 -1.79
CA GLU A 34 27.53 -19.21 -2.56
C GLU A 34 26.30 -19.65 -1.74
N ALA A 35 26.38 -20.79 -1.04
CA ALA A 35 25.30 -21.26 -0.18
C ALA A 35 25.02 -20.34 1.02
N GLU A 36 26.07 -19.71 1.58
CA GLU A 36 25.93 -18.72 2.66
C GLU A 36 25.33 -17.40 2.15
N THR A 37 25.71 -16.94 0.96
CA THR A 37 25.10 -15.75 0.34
C THR A 37 23.64 -15.98 -0.01
N ASP A 38 23.29 -17.14 -0.56
CA ASP A 38 21.90 -17.49 -0.89
C ASP A 38 21.02 -17.54 0.36
N ARG A 39 21.58 -18.05 1.46
CA ARG A 39 20.89 -18.05 2.76
C ARG A 39 20.67 -16.63 3.27
N GLN A 40 21.66 -15.75 3.17
CA GLN A 40 21.51 -14.35 3.58
C GLN A 40 20.46 -13.63 2.74
N ILE A 41 20.45 -13.84 1.41
CA ILE A 41 19.43 -13.28 0.51
C ILE A 41 18.03 -13.80 0.85
N ALA A 42 17.90 -15.09 1.17
CA ALA A 42 16.61 -15.65 1.58
C ALA A 42 16.13 -15.08 2.93
N GLU A 43 17.05 -14.85 3.87
CA GLU A 43 16.75 -14.23 5.16
C GLU A 43 16.36 -12.76 5.02
N THR A 44 17.05 -11.96 4.18
CA THR A 44 16.68 -10.56 3.92
C THR A 44 15.35 -10.44 3.19
N LYS A 45 15.11 -11.23 2.14
CA LYS A 45 13.81 -11.29 1.45
C LYS A 45 12.68 -11.65 2.42
N LYS A 46 12.93 -12.53 3.40
CA LYS A 46 11.95 -12.85 4.44
C LYS A 46 11.70 -11.68 5.38
N GLN A 47 12.73 -10.95 5.79
CA GLN A 47 12.59 -9.76 6.62
C GLN A 47 11.83 -8.65 5.90
N GLU A 48 12.15 -8.37 4.63
CA GLU A 48 11.43 -7.40 3.81
C GLU A 48 9.93 -7.72 3.71
N LYS A 49 9.58 -8.99 3.50
CA LYS A 49 8.18 -9.44 3.50
C LYS A 49 7.49 -9.18 4.84
N LEU A 50 8.17 -9.47 5.95
CA LEU A 50 7.62 -9.19 7.28
C LEU A 50 7.42 -7.69 7.50
N HIS A 51 8.36 -6.86 7.02
CA HIS A 51 8.24 -5.40 7.10
C HIS A 51 7.07 -4.86 6.25
N ILE A 52 6.84 -5.41 5.06
CA ILE A 52 5.69 -5.04 4.23
C ILE A 52 4.38 -5.40 4.92
N LEU A 53 4.27 -6.61 5.46
CA LEU A 53 3.08 -7.06 6.19
C LEU A 53 2.80 -6.21 7.43
N ASP A 54 3.85 -5.84 8.18
CA ASP A 54 3.74 -4.99 9.36
C ASP A 54 3.35 -3.54 9.01
N ALA A 55 3.91 -3.00 7.93
CA ALA A 55 3.53 -1.68 7.40
C ALA A 55 2.07 -1.66 6.94
N GLU A 56 1.61 -2.71 6.26
CA GLU A 56 0.22 -2.87 5.84
C GLU A 56 -0.74 -2.98 7.04
N GLU A 57 -0.36 -3.74 8.07
CA GLU A 57 -1.16 -3.84 9.29
C GLU A 57 -1.27 -2.50 10.02
N THR A 58 -0.15 -1.77 10.10
CA THR A 58 -0.07 -0.43 10.70
C THR A 58 -0.96 0.54 9.95
N TYR A 59 -0.84 0.61 8.63
CA TYR A 59 -1.69 1.44 7.78
C TYR A 59 -3.19 1.14 8.00
N LYS A 60 -3.58 -0.15 8.02
CA LYS A 60 -4.98 -0.55 8.27
C LYS A 60 -5.47 -0.19 9.67
N ARG A 61 -4.58 -0.19 10.66
CA ARG A 61 -4.88 0.26 12.02
C ARG A 61 -5.19 1.75 12.04
N GLU A 62 -4.35 2.55 11.39
CA GLU A 62 -4.53 3.99 11.25
C GLU A 62 -5.84 4.32 10.51
N VAL A 63 -6.16 3.62 9.41
CA VAL A 63 -7.42 3.78 8.69
C VAL A 63 -8.64 3.49 9.58
N ARG A 64 -8.57 2.45 10.42
CA ARG A 64 -9.66 2.12 11.36
C ARG A 64 -9.80 3.16 12.47
N GLU A 65 -8.69 3.66 13.00
CA GLU A 65 -8.69 4.70 14.02
C GLU A 65 -9.22 6.03 13.49
N TRP A 66 -8.79 6.41 12.27
CA TRP A 66 -9.36 7.52 11.52
C TRP A 66 -10.87 7.37 11.36
N GLY A 67 -11.34 6.22 10.86
CA GLY A 67 -12.76 5.96 10.67
C GLY A 67 -13.56 6.08 11.97
N ARG A 68 -13.04 5.57 13.08
CA ARG A 68 -13.66 5.73 14.41
C ARG A 68 -13.72 7.20 14.85
N SER A 69 -12.65 7.95 14.62
CA SER A 69 -12.57 9.38 14.93
C SER A 69 -13.60 10.21 14.15
N VAL A 70 -13.77 9.92 12.86
CA VAL A 70 -14.81 10.52 12.01
C VAL A 70 -16.21 10.22 12.56
N VAL A 71 -16.50 8.95 12.83
CA VAL A 71 -17.82 8.55 13.35
C VAL A 71 -18.13 9.23 14.68
N LYS A 72 -17.14 9.34 15.57
CA LYS A 72 -17.26 10.04 16.85
C LYS A 72 -17.55 11.53 16.65
N SER A 73 -16.86 12.18 15.73
CA SER A 73 -17.05 13.59 15.40
C SER A 73 -18.43 13.86 14.78
N MET A 74 -18.89 13.00 13.87
CA MET A 74 -20.25 13.08 13.31
C MET A 74 -21.34 12.82 14.36
N ALA A 75 -21.11 11.88 15.28
CA ALA A 75 -22.04 11.62 16.38
C ALA A 75 -22.16 12.83 17.32
N TYR A 76 -21.02 13.48 17.61
CA TYR A 76 -20.98 14.69 18.42
C TYR A 76 -21.65 15.87 17.69
N ALA A 77 -21.40 16.06 16.39
CA ALA A 77 -22.12 17.03 15.56
C ALA A 77 -23.64 16.81 15.62
N GLN A 78 -24.09 15.56 15.51
CA GLN A 78 -25.51 15.21 15.61
C GLN A 78 -26.07 15.55 17.01
N GLN A 79 -25.28 15.32 18.06
CA GLN A 79 -25.66 15.67 19.43
C GLN A 79 -25.80 17.20 19.60
N LEU A 80 -24.85 17.98 19.08
CA LEU A 80 -24.92 19.45 19.09
C LEU A 80 -26.20 19.95 18.41
N CYS A 81 -26.56 19.42 17.23
CA CYS A 81 -27.81 19.80 16.58
C CYS A 81 -29.06 19.44 17.42
N LYS A 82 -29.02 18.37 18.22
CA LYS A 82 -30.13 17.93 19.07
C LYS A 82 -30.24 18.76 20.36
N THR A 83 -29.12 19.17 20.96
CA THR A 83 -29.12 19.96 22.19
C THR A 83 -29.60 21.38 21.94
N ASP A 84 -30.43 21.91 22.83
CA ASP A 84 -30.94 23.27 22.68
C ASP A 84 -29.85 24.32 22.97
N PRO A 85 -29.60 25.28 22.07
CA PRO A 85 -28.55 26.30 22.26
C PRO A 85 -28.77 27.19 23.49
N GLN A 86 -30.02 27.35 23.94
CA GLN A 86 -30.33 28.11 25.16
C GLN A 86 -29.83 27.42 26.44
N THR A 87 -29.58 26.11 26.39
CA THR A 87 -29.00 25.36 27.51
C THR A 87 -27.51 25.64 27.69
N PHE A 88 -26.84 26.16 26.66
CA PHE A 88 -25.44 26.56 26.73
C PHE A 88 -25.30 28.02 27.19
N VAL A 89 -24.20 28.32 27.86
CA VAL A 89 -23.75 29.72 27.95
C VAL A 89 -23.54 30.19 26.52
N THR A 90 -24.09 31.35 26.15
CA THR A 90 -24.37 31.74 24.76
C THR A 90 -23.15 31.68 23.82
N SER A 91 -21.92 31.77 24.34
CA SER A 91 -20.66 31.59 23.60
C SER A 91 -20.27 30.14 23.31
N ASP A 92 -20.69 29.20 24.14
CA ASP A 92 -20.11 27.85 24.19
C ASP A 92 -20.63 26.98 23.06
N TYR A 93 -21.89 27.15 22.66
CA TYR A 93 -22.47 26.39 21.55
C TYR A 93 -21.74 26.66 20.22
N ALA A 94 -21.48 27.94 19.92
CA ALA A 94 -20.76 28.31 18.70
C ALA A 94 -19.32 27.79 18.71
N LEU A 95 -18.67 27.83 19.88
CA LEU A 95 -17.32 27.32 20.08
C LEU A 95 -17.26 25.79 19.87
N GLU A 96 -18.20 25.04 20.44
CA GLU A 96 -18.26 23.58 20.27
C GLU A 96 -18.60 23.17 18.84
N CYS A 97 -19.50 23.90 18.17
CA CYS A 97 -19.75 23.73 16.73
C CYS A 97 -18.47 23.97 15.92
N GLY A 98 -17.76 25.08 16.17
CA GLY A 98 -16.50 25.41 15.51
C GLY A 98 -15.40 24.36 15.75
N ALA A 99 -15.27 23.89 17.00
CA ALA A 99 -14.31 22.84 17.35
C ALA A 99 -14.63 21.52 16.66
N THR A 100 -15.92 21.18 16.54
CA THR A 100 -16.36 19.96 15.84
C THR A 100 -16.16 20.05 14.34
N VAL A 101 -16.43 21.21 13.74
CA VAL A 101 -16.11 21.52 12.35
C VAL A 101 -14.62 21.37 12.08
N ALA A 102 -13.76 21.93 12.96
CA ALA A 102 -12.32 21.82 12.84
C ALA A 102 -11.85 20.35 12.91
N LYS A 103 -12.45 19.52 13.79
CA LYS A 103 -12.17 18.08 13.86
C LYS A 103 -12.56 17.33 12.59
N LEU A 104 -13.74 17.61 12.03
CA LEU A 104 -14.18 17.02 10.76
C LEU A 104 -13.28 17.42 9.60
N ARG A 105 -12.84 18.68 9.55
CA ARG A 105 -11.88 19.17 8.57
C ARG A 105 -10.51 18.51 8.72
N GLY A 106 -10.00 18.42 9.95
CA GLY A 106 -8.74 17.71 10.25
C GLY A 106 -8.80 16.23 9.84
N ALA A 107 -9.95 15.58 10.03
CA ALA A 107 -10.15 14.21 9.55
C ALA A 107 -10.14 14.11 8.02
N LEU A 108 -10.64 15.13 7.31
CA LEU A 108 -10.59 15.19 5.85
C LEU A 108 -9.16 15.42 5.35
N ASP A 109 -8.38 16.26 6.01
CA ASP A 109 -6.97 16.46 5.68
C ASP A 109 -6.13 15.21 5.99
N MET A 110 -6.40 14.51 7.10
CA MET A 110 -5.75 13.23 7.40
C MET A 110 -6.09 12.15 6.36
N ALA A 111 -7.30 12.19 5.80
CA ALA A 111 -7.69 11.27 4.75
C ALA A 111 -6.88 11.47 3.44
N LYS A 112 -6.36 12.67 3.16
CA LYS A 112 -5.46 12.90 2.01
C LYS A 112 -4.15 12.14 2.16
N TRP A 113 -3.65 12.00 3.39
CA TRP A 113 -2.44 11.24 3.70
C TRP A 113 -2.69 9.73 3.65
N LEU A 114 -3.82 9.28 4.17
CA LEU A 114 -4.19 7.87 4.16
C LEU A 114 -4.55 7.38 2.75
N PHE A 115 -5.17 8.23 1.93
CA PHE A 115 -5.69 7.83 0.63
C PHE A 115 -5.16 8.71 -0.51
N PRO A 116 -3.85 8.62 -0.83
CA PRO A 116 -3.22 9.49 -1.83
C PRO A 116 -3.84 9.37 -3.23
N ASN A 117 -4.38 8.19 -3.58
CA ASN A 117 -4.98 7.91 -4.89
C ASN A 117 -6.49 8.20 -5.00
N LEU A 118 -7.16 8.53 -3.89
CA LEU A 118 -8.60 8.90 -3.88
C LEU A 118 -8.81 10.42 -3.97
N ALA A 119 -7.73 11.20 -4.11
CA ALA A 119 -7.79 12.66 -4.26
C ALA A 119 -8.31 13.12 -5.63
N VAL A 120 -8.58 12.19 -6.56
CA VAL A 120 -9.33 12.50 -7.78
C VAL A 120 -10.80 12.60 -7.39
N PRO A 121 -11.42 13.80 -7.49
CA PRO A 121 -12.83 13.94 -7.19
C PRO A 121 -13.62 13.00 -8.10
N SER A 122 -14.53 12.22 -7.53
CA SER A 122 -15.51 11.39 -8.26
C SER A 122 -16.51 12.21 -9.09
N ARG A 123 -16.22 13.50 -9.33
CA ARG A 123 -17.16 14.50 -9.81
C ARG A 123 -16.51 15.35 -10.89
N GLU A 124 -17.06 15.30 -12.10
CA GLU A 124 -16.76 16.23 -13.19
C GLU A 124 -17.65 17.49 -13.13
N ASP A 125 -18.74 17.46 -12.34
CA ASP A 125 -19.76 18.51 -12.33
C ASP A 125 -19.44 19.69 -11.40
N ALA A 126 -19.55 20.91 -11.92
CA ALA A 126 -19.31 22.15 -11.16
C ALA A 126 -20.39 22.45 -10.09
N GLU A 127 -21.62 21.90 -10.22
CA GLU A 127 -22.77 22.27 -9.38
C GLU A 127 -22.96 21.38 -8.14
N TRP A 128 -22.96 21.99 -6.94
CA TRP A 128 -23.01 21.34 -5.63
C TRP A 128 -24.41 20.82 -5.26
N ASN A 129 -25.02 20.00 -6.11
CA ASN A 129 -26.31 19.39 -5.82
C ASN A 129 -26.09 17.98 -5.25
N ALA A 130 -26.46 17.79 -3.98
CA ALA A 130 -26.42 16.49 -3.33
C ALA A 130 -27.57 15.62 -3.86
N ASP A 131 -27.29 14.82 -4.89
CA ASP A 131 -28.28 13.90 -5.44
C ASP A 131 -28.63 12.82 -4.41
N SER A 132 -29.91 12.71 -4.07
CA SER A 132 -30.39 11.85 -2.98
C SER A 132 -30.18 10.37 -3.24
N GLN A 133 -30.16 9.97 -4.53
CA GLN A 133 -30.01 8.59 -4.99
C GLN A 133 -28.56 8.14 -5.14
N ARG A 134 -27.60 9.07 -5.14
CA ARG A 134 -26.19 8.75 -5.34
C ARG A 134 -25.55 8.20 -4.06
N GLN A 135 -24.76 7.14 -4.19
CA GLN A 135 -23.85 6.70 -3.14
C GLN A 135 -22.72 7.73 -3.01
N LEU A 136 -22.59 8.28 -1.80
CA LEU A 136 -21.55 9.26 -1.49
C LEU A 136 -20.32 8.49 -1.02
N SER A 137 -19.15 8.86 -1.53
CA SER A 137 -17.89 8.36 -1.02
C SER A 137 -17.70 8.74 0.44
N ALA A 138 -16.84 8.00 1.16
CA ALA A 138 -16.53 8.29 2.56
C ALA A 138 -16.07 9.75 2.76
N LEU A 139 -15.26 10.30 1.84
CA LEU A 139 -14.80 11.69 1.88
C LEU A 139 -15.94 12.70 1.69
N GLU A 140 -16.80 12.47 0.69
CA GLU A 140 -17.95 13.33 0.43
C GLU A 140 -18.91 13.34 1.63
N THR A 141 -19.11 12.20 2.31
CA THR A 141 -19.95 12.18 3.51
C THR A 141 -19.41 13.02 4.65
N ILE A 142 -18.08 13.08 4.83
CA ILE A 142 -17.43 13.96 5.83
C ILE A 142 -17.63 15.42 5.43
N LEU A 143 -17.40 15.74 4.16
CA LEU A 143 -17.53 17.09 3.62
C LEU A 143 -18.98 17.61 3.77
N HIS A 144 -19.97 16.78 3.44
CA HIS A 144 -21.37 17.11 3.67
C HIS A 144 -21.71 17.25 5.16
N ALA A 145 -21.16 16.39 6.03
CA ALA A 145 -21.42 16.50 7.47
C ALA A 145 -20.89 17.80 8.05
N TYR A 146 -19.70 18.22 7.61
CA TYR A 146 -19.14 19.53 7.91
C TYR A 146 -20.07 20.67 7.46
N HIS A 147 -20.48 20.68 6.19
CA HIS A 147 -21.37 21.74 5.67
C HIS A 147 -22.73 21.77 6.35
N VAL A 148 -23.29 20.62 6.71
CA VAL A 148 -24.54 20.55 7.48
C VAL A 148 -24.37 21.24 8.82
N LEU A 149 -23.27 20.99 9.56
CA LEU A 149 -23.05 21.61 10.86
C LEU A 149 -22.78 23.13 10.74
N ASP A 150 -22.03 23.55 9.73
CA ASP A 150 -21.67 24.95 9.48
C ASP A 150 -22.87 25.83 9.09
N THR A 151 -23.88 25.24 8.44
CA THR A 151 -25.08 25.95 7.96
C THR A 151 -26.25 25.96 8.95
N VAL A 152 -26.16 25.20 10.05
CA VAL A 152 -27.23 25.12 11.06
C VAL A 152 -27.32 26.41 11.86
N LYS A 153 -28.50 27.05 11.81
CA LYS A 153 -28.81 28.21 12.64
C LYS A 153 -29.29 27.77 14.01
N ALA A 154 -28.67 28.28 15.08
CA ALA A 154 -29.01 27.94 16.46
C ALA A 154 -30.49 28.20 16.81
N GLY A 155 -31.05 29.30 16.32
CA GLY A 155 -32.44 29.71 16.62
C GLY A 155 -33.54 28.98 15.83
N ASP A 156 -33.20 28.15 14.84
CA ASP A 156 -34.19 27.45 14.00
C ASP A 156 -34.26 25.96 14.33
N GLY A 157 -35.23 25.59 15.17
CA GLY A 157 -35.48 24.20 15.57
C GLY A 157 -35.79 23.27 14.37
N LYS A 158 -36.45 23.76 13.32
CA LYS A 158 -36.78 22.93 12.14
C LYS A 158 -35.53 22.62 11.32
N SER A 159 -34.63 23.60 11.17
CA SER A 159 -33.33 23.39 10.52
C SER A 159 -32.47 22.38 11.29
N ARG A 160 -32.45 22.49 12.62
CA ARG A 160 -31.75 21.55 13.50
C ARG A 160 -32.26 20.12 13.39
N ASP A 161 -33.58 19.91 13.42
CA ASP A 161 -34.17 18.57 13.26
C ASP A 161 -33.83 17.94 11.90
N ARG A 162 -33.81 18.76 10.85
CA ARG A 162 -33.37 18.33 9.50
C ARG A 162 -31.89 17.95 9.52
N ALA A 163 -31.03 18.76 10.13
CA ALA A 163 -29.61 18.50 10.26
C ALA A 163 -29.32 17.21 11.04
N VAL A 164 -30.05 16.93 12.13
CA VAL A 164 -29.96 15.67 12.89
C VAL A 164 -30.25 14.46 12.00
N LYS A 165 -31.33 14.53 11.19
CA LYS A 165 -31.68 13.45 10.25
C LYS A 165 -30.61 13.28 9.16
N ASN A 166 -30.12 14.38 8.61
CA ASN A 166 -29.08 14.37 7.58
C ASN A 166 -27.77 13.79 8.10
N LEU A 167 -27.27 14.26 9.25
CA LEU A 167 -26.06 13.74 9.89
C LEU A 167 -26.18 12.25 10.24
N ARG A 168 -27.35 11.81 10.70
CA ARG A 168 -27.60 10.37 10.94
C ARG A 168 -27.46 9.55 9.66
N ASN A 169 -27.99 10.04 8.55
CA ASN A 169 -27.90 9.36 7.25
C ASN A 169 -26.48 9.35 6.71
N LEU A 170 -25.77 10.49 6.78
CA LEU A 170 -24.37 10.61 6.37
C LEU A 170 -23.48 9.66 7.18
N ARG A 171 -23.65 9.59 8.50
CA ARG A 171 -22.91 8.66 9.35
C ARG A 171 -23.17 7.20 8.99
N LYS A 172 -24.42 6.83 8.67
CA LYS A 172 -24.74 5.46 8.21
C LYS A 172 -24.05 5.14 6.88
N ARG A 173 -24.09 6.06 5.92
CA ARG A 173 -23.41 5.92 4.62
C ARG A 173 -21.90 5.75 4.83
N PHE A 174 -21.27 6.63 5.62
CA PHE A 174 -19.85 6.54 5.96
C PHE A 174 -19.48 5.18 6.56
N VAL A 175 -20.25 4.68 7.53
CA VAL A 175 -19.98 3.37 8.15
C VAL A 175 -20.15 2.22 7.15
N SER A 176 -21.10 2.32 6.22
CA SER A 176 -21.29 1.32 5.16
C SER A 176 -20.07 1.25 4.25
N GLU A 177 -19.61 2.42 3.76
CA GLU A 177 -18.42 2.53 2.92
C GLU A 177 -17.15 2.04 3.64
N MET A 178 -16.97 2.46 4.90
CA MET A 178 -15.83 2.01 5.71
C MET A 178 -15.85 0.51 5.99
N ARG A 179 -17.03 -0.11 6.10
CA ARG A 179 -17.14 -1.57 6.25
C ARG A 179 -16.77 -2.28 4.98
N ALA A 180 -17.23 -1.79 3.82
CA ALA A 180 -16.84 -2.34 2.52
C ALA A 180 -15.32 -2.26 2.31
N ALA A 181 -14.70 -1.12 2.68
CA ALA A 181 -13.26 -0.92 2.53
C ALA A 181 -12.39 -1.70 3.54
N VAL A 182 -12.96 -2.18 4.65
CA VAL A 182 -12.23 -2.83 5.75
C VAL A 182 -12.69 -4.28 5.96
N ASP A 183 -13.50 -4.84 5.05
CA ASP A 183 -14.07 -6.17 5.21
C ASP A 183 -12.97 -7.27 5.25
N PRO A 184 -12.90 -8.08 6.33
CA PRO A 184 -11.92 -9.16 6.44
C PRO A 184 -12.07 -10.28 5.41
N HIS A 185 -13.20 -10.42 4.71
CA HIS A 185 -13.35 -11.47 3.69
C HIS A 185 -12.59 -11.13 2.41
N VAL A 186 -12.68 -9.89 1.94
CA VAL A 186 -11.85 -9.35 0.84
C VAL A 186 -10.36 -9.42 1.20
N ARG A 187 -10.06 -9.29 2.50
CA ARG A 187 -8.70 -9.36 3.06
C ARG A 187 -8.05 -10.75 2.95
N GLY A 188 -8.82 -11.84 2.97
CA GLY A 188 -8.28 -13.17 2.73
C GLY A 188 -7.83 -13.31 1.27
N GLU A 189 -8.68 -12.84 0.36
CA GLU A 189 -8.49 -12.93 -1.09
C GLU A 189 -7.31 -12.06 -1.57
N ASP A 190 -7.20 -10.80 -1.13
CA ASP A 190 -6.09 -9.91 -1.52
C ASP A 190 -4.74 -10.37 -0.96
N ILE A 191 -4.70 -10.89 0.26
CA ILE A 191 -3.48 -11.46 0.86
C ILE A 191 -3.10 -12.76 0.15
N GLU A 192 -4.07 -13.61 -0.18
CA GLU A 192 -3.83 -14.83 -0.93
C GLU A 192 -3.33 -14.52 -2.35
N ASN A 193 -3.85 -13.48 -3.00
CA ASN A 193 -3.40 -13.01 -4.31
C ASN A 193 -1.97 -12.45 -4.25
N LEU A 194 -1.64 -11.60 -3.26
CA LEU A 194 -0.27 -11.09 -3.05
C LEU A 194 0.72 -12.23 -2.73
N ILE A 195 0.29 -13.23 -1.95
CA ILE A 195 1.11 -14.42 -1.66
C ILE A 195 1.28 -15.27 -2.93
N ALA A 196 0.27 -15.34 -3.80
CA ALA A 196 0.32 -16.08 -5.05
C ALA A 196 1.26 -15.40 -6.06
N GLU A 197 1.12 -14.10 -6.31
CA GLU A 197 2.03 -13.33 -7.20
C GLU A 197 3.49 -13.46 -6.75
N VAL A 198 3.75 -13.29 -5.45
CA VAL A 198 5.12 -13.40 -4.91
C VAL A 198 5.66 -14.84 -4.98
N LYS A 199 4.79 -15.86 -4.92
CA LYS A 199 5.21 -17.26 -5.13
C LYS A 199 5.54 -17.53 -6.59
N GLU A 200 4.79 -16.94 -7.52
CA GLU A 200 5.05 -17.04 -8.96
C GLU A 200 6.39 -16.37 -9.31
N GLU A 201 6.67 -15.17 -8.79
CA GLU A 201 7.96 -14.48 -8.96
C GLU A 201 9.16 -15.29 -8.44
N ILE A 202 9.01 -15.96 -7.29
CA ILE A 202 10.07 -16.82 -6.76
C ILE A 202 10.27 -18.08 -7.61
N GLN A 203 9.22 -18.59 -8.26
CA GLN A 203 9.31 -19.75 -9.13
C GLN A 203 9.92 -19.40 -10.49
N THR A 204 9.60 -18.24 -11.05
CA THR A 204 10.24 -17.74 -12.28
C THR A 204 11.71 -17.39 -12.04
N GLU A 205 12.07 -16.75 -10.93
CA GLU A 205 13.48 -16.54 -10.55
C GLU A 205 14.26 -17.87 -10.42
N LYS A 206 13.63 -18.91 -9.85
CA LYS A 206 14.25 -20.25 -9.75
C LYS A 206 14.35 -20.96 -11.10
N GLN A 207 13.38 -20.81 -12.00
CA GLN A 207 13.42 -21.38 -13.35
C GLN A 207 14.47 -20.71 -14.23
N ASP A 208 14.65 -19.39 -14.13
CA ASP A 208 15.69 -18.68 -14.87
C ASP A 208 17.10 -19.00 -14.36
N GLN A 209 17.27 -19.31 -13.06
CA GLN A 209 18.55 -19.80 -12.52
C GLN A 209 18.85 -21.27 -12.87
N THR A 210 17.83 -22.11 -13.13
CA THR A 210 18.03 -23.52 -13.52
C THR A 210 18.19 -23.74 -15.03
N ASN A 211 18.09 -22.69 -15.85
CA ASN A 211 18.19 -22.78 -17.30
C ASN A 211 19.32 -21.87 -17.86
N PRO A 212 20.61 -22.20 -17.62
CA PRO A 212 21.75 -21.38 -18.04
C PRO A 212 21.87 -21.22 -19.58
N ASP A 213 21.22 -22.09 -20.35
CA ASP A 213 21.23 -22.06 -21.83
C ASP A 213 20.50 -20.84 -22.43
N LYS A 214 19.71 -20.10 -21.64
CA LYS A 214 18.98 -18.91 -22.12
C LYS A 214 19.80 -17.61 -21.95
N MET A 215 20.64 -17.52 -20.92
CA MET A 215 21.52 -16.36 -20.70
C MET A 215 22.60 -16.21 -21.78
N GLU A 216 23.03 -17.29 -22.41
CA GLU A 216 24.05 -17.26 -23.48
C GLU A 216 23.47 -16.86 -24.85
N ARG A 217 22.16 -17.05 -25.10
CA ARG A 217 21.52 -16.63 -26.35
C ARG A 217 21.20 -15.13 -26.38
N ASP A 218 20.83 -14.53 -25.25
CA ASP A 218 20.48 -13.11 -25.21
C ASP A 218 21.71 -12.18 -25.12
N SER A 219 22.84 -12.68 -24.62
CA SER A 219 24.12 -11.96 -24.63
C SER A 219 24.82 -12.01 -26.00
N ALA A 220 24.56 -13.03 -26.83
CA ALA A 220 25.05 -13.11 -28.21
C ALA A 220 24.23 -12.26 -29.21
N ALA A 221 22.99 -11.88 -28.88
CA ALA A 221 22.12 -11.13 -29.78
C ALA A 221 22.29 -9.60 -29.71
N LYS A 222 23.06 -9.07 -28.77
CA LYS A 222 23.21 -7.62 -28.56
C LYS A 222 24.56 -7.08 -29.05
N SER A 223 24.81 -7.25 -30.35
CA SER A 223 25.77 -6.41 -31.08
C SER A 223 25.11 -5.06 -31.42
N PRO A 224 25.78 -3.91 -31.21
CA PRO A 224 25.12 -2.61 -31.22
C PRO A 224 24.86 -2.14 -32.65
N ARG A 225 23.62 -2.31 -33.15
CA ARG A 225 23.16 -1.51 -34.29
C ARG A 225 22.68 -0.15 -33.78
N ARG A 226 23.57 0.83 -33.95
CA ARG A 226 23.21 2.24 -34.14
C ARG A 226 22.15 2.33 -35.25
N THR A 227 20.96 2.81 -34.91
CA THR A 227 20.08 3.49 -35.85
C THR A 227 19.45 4.68 -35.15
N ASP A 228 19.79 5.86 -35.67
CA ASP A 228 19.14 7.13 -35.43
C ASP A 228 17.63 7.08 -35.74
N ARG A 229 16.89 8.02 -35.14
CA ARG A 229 15.49 8.44 -35.42
C ARG A 229 14.41 7.49 -34.88
N ASP A 230 13.32 7.92 -34.25
CA ASP A 230 12.59 9.19 -34.34
C ASP A 230 12.00 9.61 -32.98
N LEU A 231 11.92 10.92 -32.80
CA LEU A 231 11.03 11.59 -31.85
C LEU A 231 9.57 11.41 -32.31
N GLY A 232 8.69 10.89 -31.45
CA GLY A 232 7.25 11.03 -31.71
C GLY A 232 6.34 10.05 -30.98
N ASN A 233 5.38 10.63 -30.26
CA ASN A 233 4.14 10.05 -29.74
C ASN A 233 4.21 9.11 -28.53
N ALA A 234 4.05 9.73 -27.36
CA ALA A 234 3.47 9.09 -26.19
C ALA A 234 1.96 8.80 -26.44
N PRO A 235 1.47 7.59 -26.09
CA PRO A 235 0.07 7.25 -26.24
C PRO A 235 -0.78 7.92 -25.16
N VAL A 236 -1.74 8.71 -25.64
CA VAL A 236 -2.94 9.15 -24.92
C VAL A 236 -3.78 7.91 -24.60
N PHE A 237 -3.78 7.47 -23.35
CA PHE A 237 -4.82 6.56 -22.87
C PHE A 237 -6.02 7.37 -22.38
N ARG A 238 -7.12 7.16 -23.10
CA ARG A 238 -8.42 7.79 -22.92
C ARG A 238 -9.01 7.42 -21.55
N LYS A 239 -9.65 8.43 -20.99
CA LYS A 239 -10.25 8.56 -19.66
C LYS A 239 -11.42 7.62 -19.43
#